data_AF-A0A7Y6XSW9-F1
#
_entry.id   AF-A0A7Y6XSW9-F1
#
_cell.length_a   1.000
_cell.length_b   1.000
_cell.length_c   1.000
_cell.angle_alpha   90.00
_cell.angle_beta   90.00
_cell.angle_gamma   90.00
#
_symmetry.space_group_name_H-M   'P 1'
#
loop_
_entity.id
_entity.type
_entity.pdbx_description
1 polymer ?
#
loop_
_entity_poly.entity_id
_entity_poly.type
_entity_poly.pdbx_seq_one_letter_code
_entity_poly.pdbx_strand_id
1 'polypeptide(L)'
;MDIERLDTLLDSSITYSDVPKEVFLSKLNIVFDSFQEEGDTILISQPGSCCNLYCNPESVRTAYRFVGNKSRLYLDLRFITEITEDLKDHKILDIYSCYSFNCLHPLDWYANDIPFCFYDDEKVGFYKSPDLLIHMDRQKEAMNELKTISGEMTESELRFWLLRFQSTYDFFETFRQNGYFSWTTFSMKYGSILDMISFVELLTQPSFLEEIFQEIDTSEENLTKKILRIEKLLINNDREYFIWLWKNESRYYFENYNYLLVDGIFESFAKLWTWFKPRQLQLLQKYFALTPYETEEFCSNEENFTSTDSIYTLSFHLEIRKKARLSGDFIPMDLWSDDQPMPFWSDRLS
;
A
#
# COMPACT_ATOMS: atom_id res chain seq x y z
N MET A 1 18.34 -20.42 14.74
CA MET A 1 18.25 -19.94 13.34
C MET A 1 19.36 -20.62 12.54
N ASP A 2 19.31 -21.94 12.44
CA ASP A 2 20.34 -22.77 11.78
C ASP A 2 19.62 -23.57 10.70
N ILE A 3 19.70 -23.09 9.46
CA ILE A 3 18.93 -23.64 8.34
C ILE A 3 19.47 -25.00 7.88
N GLU A 4 20.78 -25.22 7.98
CA GLU A 4 21.44 -26.47 7.59
C GLU A 4 21.02 -27.63 8.49
N ARG A 5 20.95 -27.38 9.81
CA ARG A 5 20.41 -28.37 10.74
C ARG A 5 18.94 -28.67 10.47
N LEU A 6 18.16 -27.65 10.15
CA LEU A 6 16.74 -27.85 9.83
C LEU A 6 16.56 -28.66 8.55
N ASP A 7 17.38 -28.42 7.52
CA ASP A 7 17.38 -29.20 6.28
C ASP A 7 17.62 -30.70 6.52
N THR A 8 18.49 -31.01 7.48
CA THR A 8 18.78 -32.40 7.88
C THR A 8 17.62 -33.04 8.65
N LEU A 9 16.86 -32.24 9.41
CA LEU A 9 15.74 -32.72 10.23
C LEU A 9 14.44 -32.90 9.44
N LEU A 10 14.23 -32.11 8.39
CA LEU A 10 13.01 -32.15 7.59
C LEU A 10 13.08 -33.23 6.50
N ASP A 11 11.97 -33.96 6.36
CA ASP A 11 11.78 -35.05 5.40
C ASP A 11 11.63 -34.49 3.98
N SER A 12 12.57 -34.81 3.09
CA SER A 12 12.55 -34.33 1.71
C SER A 12 11.47 -35.00 0.84
N SER A 13 10.81 -36.04 1.34
CA SER A 13 9.76 -36.77 0.60
C SER A 13 8.37 -36.14 0.70
N ILE A 14 8.20 -35.16 1.58
CA ILE A 14 6.93 -34.45 1.81
C ILE A 14 7.05 -32.96 1.51
N THR A 15 5.92 -32.28 1.50
CA THR A 15 5.83 -30.82 1.37
C THR A 15 5.65 -30.16 2.72
N TYR A 16 5.97 -28.87 2.78
CA TYR A 16 5.70 -28.02 3.94
C TYR A 16 4.98 -26.77 3.44
N SER A 17 3.81 -26.46 4.00
CA SER A 17 2.93 -25.39 3.47
C SER A 17 2.58 -25.55 1.99
N ASP A 18 2.37 -26.79 1.55
CA ASP A 18 2.13 -27.17 0.15
C ASP A 18 3.28 -26.81 -0.82
N VAL A 19 4.46 -26.42 -0.34
CA VAL A 19 5.64 -26.15 -1.19
C VAL A 19 6.72 -27.23 -1.00
N PRO A 20 7.64 -27.42 -1.97
CA PRO A 20 8.81 -28.28 -1.78
C PRO A 20 9.68 -27.83 -0.60
N LYS A 21 10.36 -28.78 0.06
CA LYS A 21 11.21 -28.52 1.23
C LYS A 21 12.23 -27.41 0.97
N GLU A 22 12.84 -27.40 -0.20
CA GLU A 22 13.87 -26.43 -0.58
C GLU A 22 13.31 -25.01 -0.64
N VAL A 23 12.09 -24.85 -1.15
CA VAL A 23 11.39 -23.56 -1.21
C VAL A 23 11.00 -23.10 0.20
N PHE A 24 10.49 -24.02 1.02
CA PHE A 24 10.15 -23.74 2.42
C PHE A 24 11.37 -23.23 3.20
N LEU A 25 12.48 -23.96 3.13
CA LEU A 25 13.74 -23.60 3.81
C LEU A 25 14.33 -22.31 3.29
N SER A 26 14.31 -22.08 1.96
CA SER A 26 14.80 -20.82 1.39
C SER A 26 14.01 -19.62 1.93
N LYS A 27 12.68 -19.74 2.06
CA LYS A 27 11.84 -18.66 2.60
C LYS A 27 12.09 -18.46 4.09
N LEU A 28 12.28 -19.54 4.84
CA LEU A 28 12.57 -19.48 6.28
C LEU A 28 13.95 -18.88 6.56
N ASN A 29 14.92 -19.11 5.66
CA ASN A 29 16.22 -18.46 5.78
C ASN A 29 16.13 -16.95 5.65
N ILE A 30 15.30 -16.43 4.73
CA ILE A 30 15.03 -14.99 4.62
C ILE A 30 14.46 -14.44 5.93
N VAL A 31 13.55 -15.19 6.58
CA VAL A 31 13.02 -14.80 7.90
C VAL A 31 14.12 -14.79 8.97
N PHE A 32 15.03 -15.75 8.96
CA PHE A 32 16.20 -15.75 9.86
C PHE A 32 17.12 -14.56 9.61
N ASP A 33 17.36 -14.20 8.35
CA ASP A 33 18.16 -13.03 7.98
C ASP A 33 17.54 -11.75 8.58
N SER A 34 16.20 -11.58 8.48
CA SER A 34 15.50 -10.43 9.07
C SER A 34 15.62 -10.34 10.60
N PHE A 35 15.57 -11.47 11.31
CA PHE A 35 15.86 -11.49 12.75
C PHE A 35 17.31 -11.06 13.06
N GLN A 36 18.27 -11.54 12.27
CA GLN A 36 19.68 -11.23 12.46
C GLN A 36 19.99 -9.76 12.14
N GLU A 37 19.36 -9.17 11.13
CA GLU A 37 19.46 -7.75 10.78
C GLU A 37 19.01 -6.84 11.94
N GLU A 38 17.98 -7.24 12.69
CA GLU A 38 17.52 -6.56 13.92
C GLU A 38 18.35 -6.91 15.16
N GLY A 39 19.44 -7.67 14.98
CA GLY A 39 20.41 -8.00 16.01
C GLY A 39 20.03 -9.16 16.92
N ASP A 40 18.98 -9.93 16.60
CA ASP A 40 18.62 -11.13 17.33
C ASP A 40 19.64 -12.25 17.10
N THR A 41 19.97 -12.96 18.17
CA THR A 41 20.95 -14.06 18.15
C THR A 41 20.31 -15.41 18.39
N ILE A 42 19.16 -15.43 19.06
CA ILE A 42 18.38 -16.64 19.35
C ILE A 42 16.89 -16.32 19.23
N LEU A 43 16.10 -17.35 18.90
CA LEU A 43 14.65 -17.26 18.95
C LEU A 43 14.16 -17.99 20.20
N ILE A 44 13.35 -17.31 20.99
CA ILE A 44 12.69 -17.86 22.17
C ILE A 44 11.37 -18.47 21.70
N SER A 45 11.21 -19.78 21.85
CA SER A 45 9.96 -20.46 21.53
C SER A 45 8.95 -20.32 22.65
N GLN A 46 7.73 -19.95 22.29
CA GLN A 46 6.61 -19.80 23.20
C GLN A 46 5.46 -20.68 22.68
N PRO A 47 5.00 -21.67 23.45
CA PRO A 47 3.86 -22.47 23.05
C PRO A 47 2.60 -21.62 23.04
N GLY A 48 1.71 -21.91 22.10
CA GLY A 48 0.41 -21.25 22.01
C GLY A 48 -0.55 -22.08 21.19
N SER A 49 -1.61 -21.43 20.71
CA SER A 49 -2.62 -22.11 19.89
C SER A 49 -2.95 -21.30 18.66
N CYS A 50 -3.07 -22.01 17.54
CA CYS A 50 -3.46 -21.43 16.27
C CYS A 50 -4.98 -21.47 16.11
N CYS A 51 -5.58 -20.30 15.86
CA CYS A 51 -6.98 -20.05 15.50
C CYS A 51 -8.05 -20.49 16.51
N ASN A 52 -9.29 -20.01 16.27
CA ASN A 52 -10.51 -20.56 16.88
C ASN A 52 -10.72 -22.03 16.45
N LEU A 53 -11.56 -22.78 17.20
CA LEU A 53 -11.85 -24.23 17.09
C LEU A 53 -12.06 -24.82 15.68
N TYR A 54 -12.29 -23.99 14.65
CA TYR A 54 -12.52 -24.40 13.26
C TYR A 54 -11.27 -24.85 12.50
N CYS A 55 -10.06 -24.51 12.97
CA CYS A 55 -8.83 -24.70 12.18
C CYS A 55 -8.17 -26.09 12.31
N ASN A 56 -8.85 -27.04 12.97
CA ASN A 56 -8.57 -28.49 13.13
C ASN A 56 -8.89 -28.88 14.59
N PRO A 57 -10.15 -29.21 14.91
CA PRO A 57 -10.56 -29.52 16.28
C PRO A 57 -9.91 -30.80 16.85
N GLU A 58 -9.31 -31.65 16.02
CA GLU A 58 -8.84 -32.99 16.40
C GLU A 58 -7.31 -33.13 16.53
N SER A 59 -6.53 -32.15 16.08
CA SER A 59 -5.05 -32.21 16.15
C SER A 59 -4.50 -31.61 17.44
N VAL A 60 -3.60 -32.34 18.12
CA VAL A 60 -2.80 -31.82 19.24
C VAL A 60 -2.13 -30.53 18.81
N ARG A 61 -2.41 -29.43 19.51
CA ARG A 61 -2.04 -28.07 19.09
C ARG A 61 -0.56 -27.80 19.39
N THR A 62 0.32 -28.29 18.53
CA THR A 62 1.75 -27.94 18.54
C THR A 62 1.94 -26.70 17.67
N ALA A 63 1.64 -25.54 18.25
CA ALA A 63 1.89 -24.25 17.61
C ALA A 63 2.81 -23.42 18.51
N TYR A 64 3.77 -22.74 17.88
CA TYR A 64 4.79 -21.98 18.57
C TYR A 64 4.94 -20.60 17.94
N ARG A 65 5.08 -19.61 18.82
CA ARG A 65 5.61 -18.30 18.48
C ARG A 65 7.11 -18.30 18.75
N PHE A 66 7.89 -17.97 17.73
CA PHE A 66 9.33 -17.80 17.83
C PHE A 66 9.64 -16.31 17.91
N VAL A 67 10.17 -15.85 19.05
CA VAL A 67 10.38 -14.43 19.33
C VAL A 67 11.87 -14.08 19.33
N GLY A 68 12.25 -13.01 18.64
CA GLY A 68 13.59 -12.43 18.70
C GLY A 68 13.96 -12.00 20.12
N ASN A 69 15.15 -12.37 20.59
CA ASN A 69 15.57 -12.11 21.97
C ASN A 69 15.88 -10.63 22.28
N LYS A 70 15.97 -9.77 21.27
CA LYS A 70 16.20 -8.33 21.41
C LYS A 70 15.10 -7.51 20.74
N SER A 71 14.79 -7.79 19.48
CA SER A 71 13.85 -7.00 18.68
C SER A 71 12.40 -7.20 19.13
N ARG A 72 12.09 -8.37 19.69
CA ARG A 72 10.74 -8.88 19.94
C ARG A 72 9.90 -9.04 18.66
N LEU A 73 10.53 -9.01 17.48
CA LEU A 73 9.91 -9.54 16.25
C LEU A 73 9.51 -10.99 16.50
N TYR A 74 8.52 -11.48 15.75
CA TYR A 74 8.07 -12.84 15.93
C TYR A 74 7.60 -13.53 14.65
N LEU A 75 7.66 -14.86 14.67
CA LEU A 75 7.14 -15.75 13.64
C LEU A 75 6.26 -16.82 14.31
N ASP A 76 5.04 -17.01 13.79
CA ASP A 76 4.10 -18.00 14.30
C ASP A 76 4.00 -19.19 13.36
N LEU A 77 4.33 -20.39 13.86
CA LEU A 77 4.25 -21.64 13.10
C LEU A 77 3.37 -22.65 13.81
N ARG A 78 2.53 -23.35 13.04
CA ARG A 78 1.82 -24.56 13.48
C ARG A 78 2.49 -25.79 12.87
N PHE A 79 2.61 -26.84 13.66
CA PHE A 79 3.18 -28.12 13.25
C PHE A 79 2.07 -29.16 13.24
N ILE A 80 1.90 -29.82 12.09
CA ILE A 80 1.04 -30.99 11.98
C ILE A 80 1.91 -32.21 12.25
N THR A 81 1.53 -33.01 13.24
CA THR A 81 2.35 -34.13 13.70
C THR A 81 1.52 -35.38 13.92
N GLU A 82 2.10 -36.54 13.66
CA GLU A 82 1.54 -37.86 13.98
C GLU A 82 2.47 -38.63 14.91
N ILE A 83 1.90 -39.46 15.79
CA ILE A 83 2.68 -40.33 16.67
C ILE A 83 3.43 -41.35 15.80
N THR A 84 4.71 -41.57 16.07
CA THR A 84 5.53 -42.58 15.37
C THR A 84 5.03 -44.00 15.62
N GLU A 85 5.30 -44.93 14.70
CA GLU A 85 4.85 -46.33 14.80
C GLU A 85 5.30 -47.02 16.10
N ASP A 86 6.43 -46.61 16.66
CA ASP A 86 6.96 -47.13 17.93
C ASP A 86 6.35 -46.48 19.18
N LEU A 87 5.42 -45.53 19.00
CA LEU A 87 4.70 -44.77 20.02
C LEU A 87 5.59 -43.93 20.95
N LYS A 88 6.83 -43.64 20.54
CA LYS A 88 7.80 -42.93 21.39
C LYS A 88 7.95 -41.46 21.05
N ASP A 89 7.60 -41.06 19.84
CA ASP A 89 7.84 -39.71 19.35
C ASP A 89 6.73 -39.24 18.41
N HIS A 90 6.89 -38.04 17.85
CA HIS A 90 6.01 -37.48 16.85
C HIS A 90 6.80 -37.20 15.55
N LYS A 91 6.27 -37.68 14.42
CA LYS A 91 6.74 -37.30 13.09
C LYS A 91 6.04 -36.01 12.66
N ILE A 92 6.80 -35.04 12.16
CA ILE A 92 6.24 -33.84 11.51
C ILE A 92 5.74 -34.22 10.12
N LEU A 93 4.47 -33.94 9.86
CA LEU A 93 3.83 -34.12 8.56
C LEU A 93 3.71 -32.81 7.76
N ASP A 94 3.60 -31.68 8.45
CA ASP A 94 3.55 -30.37 7.80
C ASP A 94 3.88 -29.25 8.79
N ILE A 95 4.27 -28.09 8.27
CA ILE A 95 4.49 -26.86 9.01
C ILE A 95 3.83 -25.73 8.21
N TYR A 96 2.96 -24.96 8.87
CA TYR A 96 2.28 -23.81 8.27
C TYR A 96 2.48 -22.55 9.11
N SER A 97 2.39 -21.38 8.46
CA SER A 97 2.21 -20.14 9.20
C SER A 97 0.85 -20.08 9.90
N CYS A 98 0.79 -19.40 11.04
CA CYS A 98 -0.45 -19.16 11.75
C CYS A 98 -0.78 -17.67 11.79
N TYR A 99 -1.85 -17.27 11.12
CA TYR A 99 -2.28 -15.86 11.06
C TYR A 99 -3.11 -15.41 12.27
N SER A 100 -3.54 -16.33 13.13
CA SER A 100 -4.36 -16.03 14.31
C SER A 100 -3.84 -16.82 15.51
N PHE A 101 -2.67 -16.42 16.01
CA PHE A 101 -2.01 -17.11 17.11
C PHE A 101 -2.38 -16.50 18.48
N ASN A 102 -2.79 -17.36 19.41
CA ASN A 102 -3.03 -16.98 20.80
C ASN A 102 -1.85 -17.45 21.67
N CYS A 103 -1.26 -16.51 22.40
CA CYS A 103 -0.09 -16.72 23.26
C CYS A 103 -0.29 -16.12 24.66
N LEU A 104 0.66 -16.38 25.56
CA LEU A 104 0.58 -15.99 26.98
C LEU A 104 0.72 -14.47 27.21
N HIS A 105 1.49 -13.77 26.38
CA HIS A 105 1.69 -12.33 26.53
C HIS A 105 0.65 -11.53 25.74
N PRO A 106 0.26 -10.35 26.22
CA PRO A 106 -0.57 -9.44 25.43
C PRO A 106 0.18 -8.98 24.16
N LEU A 107 -0.59 -8.64 23.11
CA LEU A 107 -0.06 -8.30 21.78
C LEU A 107 0.92 -7.11 21.81
N ASP A 108 0.73 -6.17 22.72
CA ASP A 108 1.58 -4.98 22.92
C ASP A 108 2.98 -5.30 23.48
N TRP A 109 3.21 -6.52 23.97
CA TRP A 109 4.55 -6.96 24.35
C TRP A 109 5.42 -7.30 23.13
N TYR A 110 4.81 -7.70 22.02
CA TYR A 110 5.54 -8.08 20.80
C TYR A 110 5.81 -6.85 19.92
N ALA A 111 6.84 -6.93 19.08
CA ALA A 111 7.01 -5.99 17.97
C ALA A 111 6.16 -6.46 16.77
N ASN A 112 6.66 -6.29 15.54
CA ASN A 112 5.94 -6.72 14.34
C ASN A 112 6.10 -8.24 14.10
N ASP A 113 5.11 -8.85 13.44
CA ASP A 113 5.26 -10.17 12.86
C ASP A 113 6.19 -10.13 11.65
N ILE A 114 6.94 -11.21 11.41
CA ILE A 114 7.66 -11.41 10.18
C ILE A 114 6.78 -12.25 9.25
N PRO A 115 6.37 -11.71 8.08
CA PRO A 115 5.53 -12.45 7.14
C PRO A 115 6.22 -13.73 6.66
N PHE A 116 5.52 -14.85 6.81
CA PHE A 116 5.95 -16.14 6.29
C PHE A 116 4.81 -16.76 5.49
N CYS A 117 4.73 -16.37 4.22
CA CYS A 117 3.72 -16.83 3.28
C CYS A 117 4.37 -17.29 1.98
N PHE A 118 3.67 -18.19 1.31
CA PHE A 118 4.06 -18.75 0.02
C PHE A 118 3.03 -18.34 -1.03
N TYR A 119 3.52 -18.03 -2.22
CA TYR A 119 2.66 -17.78 -3.36
C TYR A 119 2.09 -19.09 -3.90
N ASP A 120 0.91 -19.03 -4.51
CA ASP A 120 0.27 -20.20 -5.10
C ASP A 120 1.10 -20.79 -6.25
N ASP A 121 1.89 -19.97 -6.94
CA ASP A 121 2.85 -20.44 -7.94
C ASP A 121 4.11 -21.09 -7.36
N GLU A 122 4.30 -21.06 -6.04
CA GLU A 122 5.38 -21.79 -5.35
C GLU A 122 4.93 -23.20 -4.91
N LYS A 123 3.61 -23.46 -4.89
CA LYS A 123 3.03 -24.72 -4.40
C LYS A 123 3.25 -25.88 -5.36
N VAL A 124 3.35 -27.08 -4.80
CA VAL A 124 3.37 -28.32 -5.58
C VAL A 124 2.08 -28.45 -6.37
N GLY A 125 2.20 -28.93 -7.61
CA GLY A 125 1.04 -29.08 -8.51
C GLY A 125 0.65 -27.80 -9.27
N PHE A 126 1.23 -26.64 -8.96
CA PHE A 126 1.04 -25.47 -9.81
C PHE A 126 1.80 -25.63 -11.14
N TYR A 127 1.06 -25.70 -12.24
CA TYR A 127 1.67 -25.87 -13.57
C TYR A 127 2.20 -24.54 -14.11
N LYS A 128 3.53 -24.47 -14.30
CA LYS A 128 4.19 -23.32 -14.92
C LYS A 128 4.42 -23.60 -16.41
N SER A 129 3.56 -23.01 -17.26
CA SER A 129 3.78 -23.07 -18.71
C SER A 129 5.08 -22.35 -19.10
N PRO A 130 5.71 -22.69 -20.24
CA PRO A 130 6.88 -21.97 -20.73
C PRO A 130 6.65 -20.45 -20.84
N ASP A 131 5.47 -20.04 -21.31
CA ASP A 131 5.11 -18.61 -21.42
C ASP A 131 5.02 -17.93 -20.05
N LEU A 132 4.44 -18.62 -19.06
CA LEU A 132 4.37 -18.09 -17.69
C LEU A 132 5.78 -17.90 -17.12
N LEU A 133 6.69 -18.86 -17.33
CA LEU A 133 8.08 -18.73 -16.87
C LEU A 133 8.79 -17.52 -17.49
N ILE A 134 8.61 -17.29 -18.80
CA ILE A 134 9.17 -16.13 -19.49
C ILE A 134 8.67 -14.82 -18.86
N HIS A 135 7.36 -14.71 -18.60
CA HIS A 135 6.78 -13.51 -17.99
C HIS A 135 7.15 -13.34 -16.51
N MET A 136 7.30 -14.44 -15.77
CA MET A 136 7.80 -14.43 -14.39
C MET A 136 9.25 -13.94 -14.30
N ASP A 137 10.09 -14.23 -15.29
CA ASP A 137 11.46 -13.71 -15.31
C ASP A 137 11.49 -12.24 -15.73
N ARG A 138 10.65 -11.84 -16.71
CA ARG A 138 10.53 -10.43 -17.12
C ARG A 138 9.98 -9.53 -16.03
N GLN A 139 9.06 -9.98 -15.18
CA GLN A 139 8.61 -9.15 -14.06
C GLN A 139 9.69 -8.98 -12.99
N LYS A 140 10.51 -10.00 -12.71
CA LYS A 140 11.66 -9.87 -11.79
C LYS A 140 12.65 -8.83 -12.31
N GLU A 141 12.95 -8.88 -13.61
CA GLU A 141 13.76 -7.88 -14.30
C GLU A 141 13.17 -6.47 -14.11
N ALA A 142 11.87 -6.30 -14.39
CA ALA A 142 11.16 -5.02 -14.25
C ALA A 142 11.24 -4.47 -12.82
N MET A 143 10.99 -5.31 -11.82
CA MET A 143 11.02 -4.93 -10.40
C MET A 143 12.45 -4.61 -9.93
N ASN A 144 13.46 -5.33 -10.43
CA ASN A 144 14.85 -5.05 -10.11
C ASN A 144 15.29 -3.71 -10.71
N GLU A 145 14.90 -3.39 -11.95
CA GLU A 145 15.18 -2.09 -12.57
C GLU A 145 14.65 -0.96 -11.69
N LEU A 146 13.37 -1.01 -11.29
CA LEU A 146 12.78 0.00 -10.40
C LEU A 146 13.48 0.09 -9.04
N LYS A 147 13.93 -1.04 -8.47
CA LYS A 147 14.66 -1.07 -7.20
C LYS A 147 16.02 -0.40 -7.28
N THR A 148 16.67 -0.45 -8.44
CA THR A 148 18.02 0.11 -8.66
C THR A 148 18.02 1.60 -8.98
N ILE A 149 16.87 2.20 -9.27
CA ILE A 149 16.78 3.64 -9.51
C ILE A 149 16.99 4.37 -8.19
N SER A 150 18.08 5.15 -8.12
CA SER A 150 18.35 6.08 -7.03
C SER A 150 18.30 7.51 -7.57
N GLY A 151 17.43 8.36 -7.01
CA GLY A 151 17.33 9.77 -7.41
C GLY A 151 16.13 10.05 -8.31
N GLU A 152 16.38 10.38 -9.58
CA GLU A 152 15.35 10.87 -10.51
C GLU A 152 15.10 9.88 -11.67
N MET A 153 13.86 9.87 -12.16
CA MET A 153 13.43 9.16 -13.37
C MET A 153 12.59 10.12 -14.23
N THR A 154 12.99 10.31 -15.48
CA THR A 154 12.31 11.20 -16.42
C THR A 154 11.01 10.57 -16.94
N GLU A 155 10.08 11.39 -17.44
CA GLU A 155 8.88 10.90 -18.13
C GLU A 155 9.23 9.93 -19.28
N SER A 156 10.26 10.23 -20.06
CA SER A 156 10.66 9.39 -21.20
C SER A 156 11.15 8.01 -20.76
N GLU A 157 11.96 7.96 -19.69
CA GLU A 157 12.41 6.69 -19.10
C GLU A 157 11.25 5.88 -18.52
N LEU A 158 10.32 6.55 -17.83
CA LEU A 158 9.14 5.90 -17.26
C LEU A 158 8.24 5.30 -18.34
N ARG A 159 7.99 6.04 -19.43
CA ARG A 159 7.24 5.54 -20.59
C ARG A 159 7.95 4.40 -21.31
N PHE A 160 9.27 4.47 -21.42
CA PHE A 160 10.06 3.38 -21.99
C PHE A 160 9.95 2.11 -21.13
N TRP A 161 10.01 2.24 -19.80
CA TRP A 161 9.80 1.13 -18.87
C TRP A 161 8.41 0.52 -19.04
N LEU A 162 7.36 1.34 -19.06
CA LEU A 162 5.98 0.87 -19.30
C LEU A 162 5.88 0.11 -20.63
N LEU A 163 6.35 0.70 -21.72
CA LEU A 163 6.31 0.08 -23.06
C LEU A 163 7.06 -1.27 -23.08
N ARG A 164 8.22 -1.35 -22.43
CA ARG A 164 9.04 -2.56 -22.39
C ARG A 164 8.37 -3.72 -21.65
N PHE A 165 7.62 -3.43 -20.59
CA PHE A 165 6.99 -4.44 -19.75
C PHE A 165 5.48 -4.60 -19.97
N GLN A 166 4.90 -3.83 -20.90
CA GLN A 166 3.48 -3.90 -21.27
C GLN A 166 3.00 -5.31 -21.57
N SER A 167 3.71 -6.06 -22.44
CA SER A 167 3.28 -7.42 -22.79
C SER A 167 3.28 -8.38 -21.60
N THR A 168 4.11 -8.12 -20.58
CA THR A 168 4.15 -8.92 -19.35
C THR A 168 3.01 -8.56 -18.42
N TYR A 169 2.70 -7.27 -18.31
CA TYR A 169 1.51 -6.81 -17.59
C TYR A 169 0.23 -7.36 -18.22
N ASP A 170 0.06 -7.23 -19.54
CA ASP A 170 -1.10 -7.71 -20.28
C ASP A 170 -1.28 -9.24 -20.14
N PHE A 171 -0.16 -9.98 -20.12
CA PHE A 171 -0.18 -11.41 -19.86
C PHE A 171 -0.75 -11.73 -18.46
N PHE A 172 -0.31 -11.04 -17.41
CA PHE A 172 -0.83 -11.30 -16.06
C PHE A 172 -2.27 -10.80 -15.85
N GLU A 173 -2.66 -9.71 -16.50
CA GLU A 173 -4.05 -9.23 -16.47
C GLU A 173 -5.03 -10.19 -17.15
N THR A 174 -4.57 -10.94 -18.15
CA THR A 174 -5.37 -11.99 -18.81
C THR A 174 -5.27 -13.32 -18.08
N PHE A 175 -4.15 -13.60 -17.41
CA PHE A 175 -3.94 -14.75 -16.53
C PHE A 175 -4.61 -14.55 -15.16
N ARG A 176 -5.91 -14.21 -15.15
CA ARG A 176 -6.68 -14.08 -13.90
C ARG A 176 -7.04 -15.46 -13.37
N GLN A 177 -6.25 -15.90 -12.40
CA GLN A 177 -6.61 -17.00 -11.51
C GLN A 177 -6.93 -16.44 -10.12
N ASN A 178 -7.87 -17.07 -9.43
CA ASN A 178 -8.06 -16.78 -8.00
C ASN A 178 -6.84 -17.34 -7.26
N GLY A 179 -6.09 -16.46 -6.60
CA GLY A 179 -4.90 -16.87 -5.86
C GLY A 179 -4.02 -15.69 -5.48
N TYR A 180 -2.99 -16.00 -4.69
CA TYR A 180 -1.94 -15.06 -4.28
C TYR A 180 -0.65 -15.42 -5.00
N PHE A 181 -0.28 -14.65 -6.02
CA PHE A 181 0.82 -15.00 -6.93
C PHE A 181 2.03 -14.08 -6.79
N SER A 182 3.20 -14.61 -7.12
CA SER A 182 4.48 -13.90 -7.00
C SER A 182 4.57 -12.64 -7.89
N TRP A 183 3.78 -12.57 -8.96
CA TRP A 183 3.71 -11.40 -9.86
C TRP A 183 2.69 -10.35 -9.45
N THR A 184 1.86 -10.58 -8.42
CA THR A 184 0.82 -9.62 -8.00
C THR A 184 1.41 -8.24 -7.69
N THR A 185 2.55 -8.20 -7.01
CA THR A 185 3.26 -6.94 -6.70
C THR A 185 3.66 -6.18 -7.96
N PHE A 186 4.15 -6.89 -8.98
CA PHE A 186 4.48 -6.27 -10.27
C PHE A 186 3.23 -5.71 -10.95
N SER A 187 2.13 -6.47 -11.04
CA SER A 187 0.89 -6.01 -11.65
C SER A 187 0.34 -4.76 -10.95
N MET A 188 0.31 -4.76 -9.62
CA MET A 188 -0.12 -3.60 -8.83
C MET A 188 0.78 -2.38 -9.08
N LYS A 189 2.10 -2.57 -9.09
CA LYS A 189 3.07 -1.49 -9.30
C LYS A 189 2.96 -0.91 -10.71
N TYR A 190 2.93 -1.76 -11.74
CA TYR A 190 2.78 -1.34 -13.13
C TYR A 190 1.46 -0.59 -13.33
N GLY A 191 0.35 -1.17 -12.86
CA GLY A 191 -0.98 -0.56 -12.96
C GLY A 191 -1.05 0.80 -12.26
N SER A 192 -0.47 0.92 -11.06
CA SER A 192 -0.39 2.18 -10.32
C SER A 192 0.39 3.26 -11.07
N ILE A 193 1.52 2.90 -11.69
CA ILE A 193 2.31 3.85 -12.50
C ILE A 193 1.51 4.29 -13.73
N LEU A 194 0.89 3.35 -14.44
CA LEU A 194 0.10 3.65 -15.65
C LEU A 194 -1.08 4.57 -15.33
N ASP A 195 -1.79 4.27 -14.24
CA ASP A 195 -2.92 5.08 -13.78
C ASP A 195 -2.49 6.50 -13.36
N MET A 196 -1.37 6.61 -12.64
CA MET A 196 -0.80 7.91 -12.27
C MET A 196 -0.43 8.75 -13.50
N ILE A 197 0.25 8.18 -14.50
CA ILE A 197 0.57 8.90 -15.74
C ILE A 197 -0.71 9.37 -16.44
N SER A 198 -1.68 8.46 -16.60
CA SER A 198 -2.94 8.76 -17.28
C SER A 198 -3.69 9.90 -16.59
N PHE A 199 -3.68 9.92 -15.25
CA PHE A 199 -4.29 10.98 -14.46
C PHE A 199 -3.52 12.31 -14.57
N VAL A 200 -2.19 12.29 -14.50
CA VAL A 200 -1.37 13.50 -14.65
C VAL A 200 -1.57 14.11 -16.04
N GLU A 201 -1.60 13.28 -17.09
CA GLU A 201 -1.86 13.70 -18.47
C GLU A 201 -3.20 14.42 -18.62
N LEU A 202 -4.24 14.01 -17.90
CA LEU A 202 -5.56 14.65 -17.91
C LEU A 202 -5.47 16.11 -17.46
N LEU A 203 -4.67 16.37 -16.42
CA LEU A 203 -4.46 17.70 -15.84
C LEU A 203 -3.42 18.53 -16.58
N THR A 204 -2.59 17.90 -17.41
CA THR A 204 -1.52 18.59 -18.15
C THR A 204 -1.78 18.66 -19.65
N GLN A 205 -2.99 18.33 -20.11
CA GLN A 205 -3.38 18.57 -21.50
C GLN A 205 -3.19 20.05 -21.87
N PRO A 206 -2.59 20.38 -23.02
CA PRO A 206 -2.34 21.78 -23.41
C PRO A 206 -3.60 22.64 -23.38
N SER A 207 -4.72 22.15 -23.90
CA SER A 207 -6.01 22.86 -23.90
C SER A 207 -6.54 23.13 -22.49
N PHE A 208 -6.34 22.18 -21.56
CA PHE A 208 -6.73 22.35 -20.17
C PHE A 208 -5.86 23.41 -19.48
N LEU A 209 -4.54 23.34 -19.67
CA LEU A 209 -3.62 24.32 -19.09
C LEU A 209 -3.85 25.73 -19.65
N GLU A 210 -4.11 25.86 -20.95
CA GLU A 210 -4.47 27.14 -21.57
C GLU A 210 -5.74 27.72 -20.94
N GLU A 211 -6.80 26.91 -20.75
CA GLU A 211 -8.02 27.34 -20.08
C GLU A 211 -7.75 27.82 -18.64
N ILE A 212 -6.96 27.06 -17.89
CA ILE A 212 -6.63 27.40 -16.49
C ILE A 212 -5.78 28.67 -16.40
N PHE A 213 -4.77 28.83 -17.26
CA PHE A 213 -3.84 29.96 -17.19
C PHE A 213 -4.26 31.22 -17.97
N GLN A 214 -5.35 31.20 -18.72
CA GLN A 214 -5.87 32.38 -19.41
C GLN A 214 -6.11 33.56 -18.45
N GLU A 215 -5.50 34.71 -18.73
CA GLU A 215 -5.38 35.92 -17.89
C GLU A 215 -6.68 36.69 -17.59
N ILE A 216 -7.86 36.21 -18.01
CA ILE A 216 -9.15 36.91 -17.78
C ILE A 216 -9.64 36.78 -16.31
N ASP A 217 -8.82 36.22 -15.41
CA ASP A 217 -9.13 35.99 -13.99
C ASP A 217 -8.98 37.23 -13.11
N THR A 218 -9.86 38.22 -13.27
CA THR A 218 -9.96 39.33 -12.29
C THR A 218 -11.07 39.12 -11.26
N SER A 219 -12.01 38.18 -11.46
CA SER A 219 -13.10 37.93 -10.52
C SER A 219 -12.92 36.64 -9.71
N GLU A 220 -13.32 36.70 -8.44
CA GLU A 220 -13.40 35.54 -7.54
C GLU A 220 -14.32 34.44 -8.10
N GLU A 221 -15.36 34.82 -8.83
CA GLU A 221 -16.28 33.87 -9.48
C GLU A 221 -15.55 33.02 -10.54
N ASN A 222 -14.72 33.64 -11.38
CA ASN A 222 -13.95 32.92 -12.40
C ASN A 222 -12.90 32.02 -11.75
N LEU A 223 -12.19 32.52 -10.73
CA LEU A 223 -11.23 31.72 -9.98
C LEU A 223 -11.92 30.50 -9.35
N THR A 224 -13.07 30.70 -8.71
CA THR A 224 -13.86 29.62 -8.10
C THR A 224 -14.23 28.56 -9.14
N LYS A 225 -14.69 28.96 -10.33
CA LYS A 225 -15.01 28.02 -11.42
C LYS A 225 -13.80 27.17 -11.83
N LYS A 226 -12.61 27.77 -11.96
CA LYS A 226 -11.37 27.05 -12.32
C LYS A 226 -10.91 26.09 -11.21
N ILE A 227 -10.97 26.52 -9.96
CA ILE A 227 -10.66 25.65 -8.80
C ILE A 227 -11.62 24.45 -8.75
N LEU A 228 -12.92 24.68 -8.86
CA LEU A 228 -13.92 23.61 -8.86
C LEU A 228 -13.78 22.67 -10.05
N ARG A 229 -13.28 23.16 -11.19
CA ARG A 229 -13.00 22.31 -12.35
C ARG A 229 -11.89 21.32 -12.07
N ILE A 230 -10.81 21.74 -11.40
CA ILE A 230 -9.70 20.88 -10.98
C ILE A 230 -10.18 19.91 -9.89
N GLU A 231 -10.87 20.39 -8.85
CA GLU A 231 -11.41 19.52 -7.78
C GLU A 231 -12.36 18.45 -8.33
N LYS A 232 -13.20 18.80 -9.31
CA LYS A 232 -14.06 17.81 -9.98
C LYS A 232 -13.25 16.71 -10.67
N LEU A 233 -12.09 17.04 -11.26
CA LEU A 233 -11.22 16.02 -11.86
C LEU A 233 -10.55 15.16 -10.78
N LEU A 234 -10.18 15.75 -9.64
CA LEU A 234 -9.64 14.99 -8.50
C LEU A 234 -10.66 14.00 -7.94
N ILE A 235 -11.86 14.48 -7.63
CA ILE A 235 -12.96 13.68 -7.06
C ILE A 235 -13.40 12.58 -8.02
N ASN A 236 -13.57 12.89 -9.31
CA ASN A 236 -14.02 11.90 -10.29
C ASN A 236 -13.00 10.77 -10.54
N ASN A 237 -11.77 10.90 -10.05
CA ASN A 237 -10.71 9.91 -10.20
C ASN A 237 -10.19 9.40 -8.83
N ASP A 238 -10.90 9.66 -7.73
CA ASP A 238 -10.49 9.27 -6.37
C ASP A 238 -9.06 9.76 -6.01
N ARG A 239 -8.77 11.02 -6.36
CA ARG A 239 -7.47 11.72 -6.20
C ARG A 239 -7.52 12.95 -5.30
N GLU A 240 -8.52 13.07 -4.43
CA GLU A 240 -8.66 14.20 -3.50
C GLU A 240 -7.43 14.36 -2.60
N TYR A 241 -6.80 13.24 -2.23
CA TYR A 241 -5.57 13.25 -1.43
C TYR A 241 -4.40 14.00 -2.11
N PHE A 242 -4.43 14.23 -3.43
CA PHE A 242 -3.40 15.04 -4.09
C PHE A 242 -3.41 16.50 -3.62
N ILE A 243 -4.52 16.99 -3.06
CA ILE A 243 -4.60 18.34 -2.44
C ILE A 243 -3.48 18.51 -1.40
N TRP A 244 -3.04 17.41 -0.77
CA TRP A 244 -1.98 17.37 0.23
C TRP A 244 -0.57 17.38 -0.33
N LEU A 245 -0.37 17.12 -1.63
CA LEU A 245 0.97 17.04 -2.21
C LEU A 245 1.78 18.30 -1.83
N TRP A 246 2.86 18.09 -1.09
CA TRP A 246 3.74 19.15 -0.62
C TRP A 246 4.91 19.31 -1.61
N LYS A 247 5.21 20.56 -1.94
CA LYS A 247 6.46 21.02 -2.57
C LYS A 247 7.62 21.05 -1.56
N ASN A 248 8.56 20.11 -1.63
CA ASN A 248 9.87 20.34 -1.01
C ASN A 248 10.81 20.96 -2.07
N GLU A 249 11.39 22.10 -1.73
CA GLU A 249 12.49 22.78 -2.44
C GLU A 249 12.50 22.64 -3.98
N SER A 250 11.45 23.15 -4.63
CA SER A 250 11.27 23.33 -6.10
C SER A 250 10.69 22.18 -6.93
N ARG A 251 10.38 21.01 -6.35
CA ARG A 251 9.83 19.87 -7.11
C ARG A 251 8.59 19.24 -6.46
N TYR A 252 7.75 18.61 -7.28
CA TYR A 252 6.61 17.81 -6.83
C TYR A 252 7.02 16.35 -6.88
N TYR A 253 6.84 15.65 -5.77
CA TYR A 253 7.18 14.23 -5.69
C TYR A 253 5.90 13.41 -5.73
N PHE A 254 5.80 12.55 -6.75
CA PHE A 254 5.03 11.32 -6.61
C PHE A 254 5.97 10.35 -5.93
N GLU A 255 5.92 10.29 -4.60
CA GLU A 255 6.73 9.33 -3.86
C GLU A 255 6.27 7.92 -4.26
N ASN A 256 7.07 7.28 -5.12
CA ASN A 256 6.90 5.88 -5.43
C ASN A 256 8.11 5.12 -4.89
N TYR A 257 8.16 5.06 -3.56
CA TYR A 257 9.06 4.27 -2.70
C TYR A 257 10.56 4.59 -2.76
N ASN A 258 11.18 4.97 -3.89
CA ASN A 258 12.64 5.17 -3.97
C ASN A 258 13.18 6.25 -4.93
N TYR A 259 12.35 6.87 -5.77
CA TYR A 259 12.81 7.83 -6.78
C TYR A 259 11.78 8.93 -7.08
N LEU A 260 12.23 9.99 -7.75
CA LEU A 260 11.51 11.21 -8.05
C LEU A 260 11.19 11.27 -9.55
N LEU A 261 9.94 11.56 -9.89
CA LEU A 261 9.52 11.73 -11.28
C LEU A 261 9.72 13.16 -11.76
N VAL A 262 10.41 13.33 -12.89
CA VAL A 262 10.80 14.64 -13.41
C VAL A 262 10.53 14.79 -14.91
N ASP A 263 10.59 16.04 -15.36
CA ASP A 263 10.41 16.49 -16.74
C ASP A 263 8.99 16.30 -17.34
N GLY A 264 8.78 16.93 -18.49
CA GLY A 264 7.58 16.79 -19.32
C GLY A 264 6.25 17.04 -18.58
N ILE A 265 5.38 16.03 -18.52
CA ILE A 265 4.08 16.12 -17.85
C ILE A 265 4.24 16.39 -16.35
N PHE A 266 5.29 15.90 -15.70
CA PHE A 266 5.49 16.11 -14.27
C PHE A 266 5.87 17.57 -13.96
N GLU A 267 6.65 18.21 -14.84
CA GLU A 267 6.94 19.64 -14.73
C GLU A 267 5.69 20.50 -15.00
N SER A 268 4.85 20.07 -15.94
CA SER A 268 3.60 20.75 -16.28
C SER A 268 2.59 20.66 -15.13
N PHE A 269 2.49 19.49 -14.51
CA PHE A 269 1.71 19.25 -13.31
C PHE A 269 2.23 20.10 -12.14
N ALA A 270 3.55 20.17 -11.95
CA ALA A 270 4.16 21.00 -10.94
C ALA A 270 3.77 22.49 -11.05
N LYS A 271 3.75 23.02 -12.29
CA LYS A 271 3.31 24.39 -12.57
C LYS A 271 1.84 24.58 -12.24
N LEU A 272 0.97 23.66 -12.69
CA LEU A 272 -0.46 23.67 -12.36
C LEU A 272 -0.67 23.65 -10.84
N TRP A 273 0.01 22.76 -10.12
CA TRP A 273 -0.18 22.59 -8.69
C TRP A 273 0.32 23.79 -7.88
N THR A 274 1.40 24.43 -8.33
CA THR A 274 1.92 25.67 -7.74
C THR A 274 0.92 26.81 -7.89
N TRP A 275 0.17 26.82 -8.99
CA TRP A 275 -0.91 27.78 -9.21
C TRP A 275 -2.16 27.45 -8.40
N PHE A 276 -2.57 26.18 -8.42
CA PHE A 276 -3.82 25.68 -7.83
C PHE A 276 -3.84 25.78 -6.31
N LYS A 277 -2.85 25.18 -5.63
CA LYS A 277 -2.88 25.00 -4.17
C LYS A 277 -3.09 26.29 -3.37
N PRO A 278 -2.29 27.36 -3.54
CA PRO A 278 -2.47 28.58 -2.74
C PRO A 278 -3.82 29.27 -3.00
N ARG A 279 -4.33 29.20 -4.24
CA ARG A 279 -5.62 29.80 -4.63
C ARG A 279 -6.80 28.99 -4.11
N GLN A 280 -6.70 27.67 -4.17
CA GLN A 280 -7.68 26.75 -3.62
C GLN A 280 -7.77 26.95 -2.10
N LEU A 281 -6.63 26.99 -1.40
CA LEU A 281 -6.59 27.18 0.05
C LEU A 281 -7.22 28.51 0.47
N GLN A 282 -6.93 29.60 -0.24
CA GLN A 282 -7.53 30.90 0.05
C GLN A 282 -9.06 30.88 -0.04
N LEU A 283 -9.61 30.25 -1.10
CA LEU A 283 -11.06 30.11 -1.24
C LEU A 283 -11.64 29.13 -0.21
N LEU A 284 -10.96 28.01 0.04
CA LEU A 284 -11.36 27.03 1.03
C LEU A 284 -11.51 27.67 2.41
N GLN A 285 -10.49 28.41 2.87
CA GLN A 285 -10.52 29.10 4.15
C GLN A 285 -11.68 30.09 4.25
N LYS A 286 -11.89 30.89 3.19
CA LYS A 286 -12.99 31.86 3.11
C LYS A 286 -14.36 31.19 3.19
N TYR A 287 -14.53 30.11 2.43
CA TYR A 287 -15.81 29.41 2.27
C TYR A 287 -15.97 28.22 3.20
N PHE A 288 -15.05 27.97 4.14
CA PHE A 288 -15.14 26.84 5.04
C PHE A 288 -16.46 26.92 5.82
N ALA A 289 -17.25 25.85 5.82
CA ALA A 289 -18.64 25.87 6.24
C ALA A 289 -18.88 25.20 7.59
N LEU A 290 -17.88 24.52 8.15
CA LEU A 290 -17.97 23.79 9.40
C LEU A 290 -17.25 24.55 10.53
N THR A 291 -17.84 24.55 11.71
CA THR A 291 -17.16 24.96 12.94
C THR A 291 -16.12 23.91 13.37
N PRO A 292 -15.17 24.24 14.26
CA PRO A 292 -14.20 23.26 14.77
C PRO A 292 -14.86 21.99 15.34
N TYR A 293 -15.98 22.14 16.05
CA TYR A 293 -16.73 21.01 16.59
C TYR A 293 -17.36 20.14 15.48
N GLU A 294 -18.01 20.76 14.47
CA GLU A 294 -18.60 20.01 13.35
C GLU A 294 -17.52 19.34 12.49
N THR A 295 -16.35 19.94 12.37
CA THR A 295 -15.17 19.33 11.71
C THR A 295 -14.70 18.09 12.46
N GLU A 296 -14.52 18.19 13.78
CA GLU A 296 -14.11 17.05 14.62
C GLU A 296 -15.16 15.92 14.57
N GLU A 297 -16.45 16.27 14.65
CA GLU A 297 -17.55 15.31 14.52
C GLU A 297 -17.54 14.63 13.14
N PHE A 298 -17.33 15.38 12.06
CA PHE A 298 -17.23 14.83 10.70
C PHE A 298 -16.07 13.85 10.57
N CYS A 299 -14.89 14.22 11.08
CA CYS A 299 -13.67 13.41 11.01
C CYS A 299 -13.73 12.17 11.91
N SER A 300 -14.47 12.22 13.02
CA SER A 300 -14.60 11.11 13.97
C SER A 300 -15.65 10.08 13.56
N ASN A 301 -16.47 10.37 12.56
CA ASN A 301 -17.51 9.47 12.09
C ASN A 301 -16.92 8.39 11.16
N GLU A 302 -16.96 7.12 11.57
CA GLU A 302 -16.47 5.98 10.80
C GLU A 302 -17.14 5.84 9.42
N GLU A 303 -18.37 6.32 9.25
CA GLU A 303 -19.08 6.33 7.96
C GLU A 303 -18.45 7.31 6.94
N ASN A 304 -17.65 8.26 7.41
CA ASN A 304 -17.00 9.29 6.59
C ASN A 304 -15.52 9.01 6.30
N PHE A 305 -14.99 7.83 6.62
CA PHE A 305 -13.55 7.55 6.48
C PHE A 305 -13.04 7.76 5.04
N THR A 306 -13.84 7.38 4.04
CA THR A 306 -13.56 7.59 2.61
C THR A 306 -13.74 9.03 2.14
N SER A 307 -14.39 9.88 2.94
CA SER A 307 -14.69 11.29 2.62
C SER A 307 -13.86 12.27 3.45
N THR A 308 -12.92 11.80 4.26
CA THR A 308 -12.04 12.66 5.08
C THR A 308 -11.23 13.63 4.23
N ASP A 309 -10.88 13.29 2.99
CA ASP A 309 -10.22 14.24 2.08
C ASP A 309 -11.19 15.28 1.50
N SER A 310 -12.48 14.95 1.42
CA SER A 310 -13.50 15.83 0.82
C SER A 310 -13.75 17.11 1.62
N ILE A 311 -13.56 17.08 2.96
CA ILE A 311 -13.69 18.26 3.83
C ILE A 311 -12.68 19.35 3.47
N TYR A 312 -11.64 19.03 2.70
CA TYR A 312 -10.64 20.00 2.27
C TYR A 312 -10.81 20.43 0.81
N THR A 313 -11.93 20.05 0.20
CA THR A 313 -12.34 20.54 -1.11
C THR A 313 -13.26 21.75 -0.93
N LEU A 314 -13.06 22.78 -1.75
CA LEU A 314 -13.97 23.92 -1.83
C LEU A 314 -15.37 23.47 -2.23
N SER A 315 -15.48 22.50 -3.14
CA SER A 315 -16.75 21.97 -3.64
C SER A 315 -17.66 21.42 -2.52
N PHE A 316 -17.09 20.72 -1.54
CA PHE A 316 -17.81 20.21 -0.37
C PHE A 316 -18.46 21.34 0.42
N HIS A 317 -17.70 22.38 0.76
CA HIS A 317 -18.19 23.51 1.55
C HIS A 317 -19.21 24.37 0.79
N LEU A 318 -19.02 24.56 -0.51
CA LEU A 318 -19.99 25.28 -1.33
C LEU A 318 -21.33 24.54 -1.41
N GLU A 319 -21.34 23.20 -1.49
CA GLU A 319 -22.58 22.43 -1.48
C GLU A 319 -23.27 22.47 -0.11
N ILE A 320 -22.53 22.45 1.01
CA ILE A 320 -23.10 22.67 2.36
C ILE A 320 -23.79 24.04 2.42
N ARG A 321 -23.09 25.10 2.00
CA ARG A 321 -23.63 26.47 2.01
C ARG A 321 -24.85 26.60 1.10
N LYS A 322 -24.84 25.94 -0.06
CA LYS A 322 -25.98 25.92 -0.98
C LYS A 322 -27.19 25.23 -0.36
N LYS A 323 -27.00 24.09 0.32
CA LYS A 323 -28.07 23.40 1.07
C LYS A 323 -28.63 24.28 2.19
N ALA A 324 -27.77 24.90 2.99
CA ALA A 324 -28.19 25.82 4.04
C ALA A 324 -29.04 26.98 3.50
N ARG A 325 -28.59 27.62 2.40
CA ARG A 325 -29.36 28.68 1.74
C ARG A 325 -30.74 28.22 1.24
N LEU A 326 -30.84 26.99 0.72
CA LEU A 326 -32.13 26.43 0.31
C LEU A 326 -33.07 26.16 1.48
N SER A 327 -32.53 25.89 2.67
CA SER A 327 -33.28 25.73 3.93
C SER A 327 -33.60 27.05 4.63
N GLY A 328 -33.06 28.18 4.15
CA GLY A 328 -33.21 29.49 4.78
C GLY A 328 -32.17 29.78 5.88
N ASP A 329 -31.18 28.91 6.04
CA ASP A 329 -30.10 29.04 7.00
C ASP A 329 -28.94 29.88 6.45
N PHE A 330 -28.24 30.58 7.34
CA PHE A 330 -27.06 31.37 7.02
C PHE A 330 -25.83 30.83 7.75
N ILE A 331 -24.82 30.44 6.98
CA ILE A 331 -23.51 30.03 7.50
C ILE A 331 -22.55 31.23 7.36
N PRO A 332 -21.94 31.73 8.46
CA PRO A 332 -20.91 32.77 8.39
C PRO A 332 -19.74 32.39 7.47
N MET A 333 -19.01 33.38 6.94
CA MET A 333 -17.75 33.13 6.22
C MET A 333 -16.60 32.97 7.22
N ASP A 334 -15.46 32.47 6.74
CA ASP A 334 -14.19 32.43 7.50
C ASP A 334 -14.28 31.60 8.80
N LEU A 335 -14.95 30.45 8.75
CA LEU A 335 -15.05 29.51 9.89
C LEU A 335 -13.80 28.61 10.05
N TRP A 336 -12.84 28.68 9.12
CA TRP A 336 -11.59 27.95 9.20
C TRP A 336 -10.77 28.43 10.42
N SER A 337 -10.21 27.49 11.18
CA SER A 337 -9.24 27.80 12.24
C SER A 337 -7.95 27.01 12.06
N ASP A 338 -6.82 27.56 12.50
CA ASP A 338 -5.52 26.88 12.44
C ASP A 338 -5.47 25.60 13.32
N ASP A 339 -6.43 25.47 14.25
CA ASP A 339 -6.61 24.29 15.11
C ASP A 339 -7.39 23.13 14.46
N GLN A 340 -7.90 23.31 13.23
CA GLN A 340 -8.61 22.23 12.52
C GLN A 340 -7.63 21.13 12.09
N PRO A 341 -8.04 19.84 12.18
CA PRO A 341 -7.17 18.73 11.84
C PRO A 341 -6.62 18.90 10.43
N MET A 342 -5.32 18.66 10.24
CA MET A 342 -4.76 18.29 8.94
C MET A 342 -4.79 16.76 8.84
N PRO A 343 -4.98 16.18 7.64
CA PRO A 343 -5.02 14.74 7.51
C PRO A 343 -3.67 14.12 7.87
N PHE A 344 -3.75 12.95 8.51
CA PHE A 344 -2.65 12.16 9.06
C PHE A 344 -1.49 11.85 8.09
N TRP A 345 -1.70 11.95 6.78
CA TRP A 345 -0.68 11.68 5.76
C TRP A 345 0.29 12.85 5.55
N SER A 346 -0.01 14.03 6.08
CA SER A 346 0.84 15.23 5.95
C SER A 346 2.11 15.17 6.81
N ASP A 347 2.09 14.44 7.93
CA ASP A 347 3.22 14.35 8.86
C ASP A 347 4.35 13.41 8.39
N ARG A 348 4.09 12.52 7.42
CA ARG A 348 5.07 11.56 6.89
C ARG A 348 6.01 12.13 5.83
N LEU A 349 5.85 13.40 5.47
CA LEU A 349 6.64 14.09 4.44
C LEU A 349 7.67 15.08 5.03
N SER A 350 8.03 14.90 6.32
CA SER A 350 9.05 15.71 7.02
C SER A 350 10.46 15.12 6.92
#